data_AF-A0A843HLW1-F1
#
_entry.id   AF-A0A843HLW1-F1
#
_cell.length_a   1.000
_cell.length_b   1.000
_cell.length_c   1.000
_cell.angle_alpha   90.00
_cell.angle_beta   90.00
_cell.angle_gamma   90.00
#
_symmetry.space_group_name_H-M   'P 1'
#
loop_
_entity.id
_entity.type
_entity.pdbx_description
1 polymer ?
#
loop_
_entity_poly.entity_id
_entity_poly.type
_entity_poly.pdbx_seq_one_letter_code
_entity_poly.pdbx_strand_id
1 'polypeptide(L)'
;MILNKEEFFTKLHNKVGSSTSDEDIAFLEDMTDTYNDLEKRSNGDGVNWEQRYHELDESWKAKYKHRFFSGSDVNNPNMRMANSDDNGKDAESITISDLFTEVNK
;
A
#
# COMPACT_ATOMS: atom_id res chain seq x y z
N MET A 1 13.08 20.54 18.85
CA MET A 1 13.47 21.22 17.59
C MET A 1 13.89 20.14 16.62
N ILE A 2 13.34 20.14 15.41
CA ILE A 2 13.75 19.25 14.32
C ILE A 2 14.76 20.01 13.48
N LEU A 3 15.87 19.37 13.11
CA LEU A 3 16.92 19.98 12.30
C LEU A 3 16.67 19.68 10.83
N ASN A 4 16.99 20.63 9.95
CA ASN A 4 17.10 20.32 8.53
C ASN A 4 18.41 19.56 8.25
N LYS A 5 18.53 19.03 7.03
CA LYS A 5 19.67 18.21 6.60
C LYS A 5 21.02 18.92 6.82
N GLU A 6 21.13 20.18 6.41
CA GLU A 6 22.37 20.97 6.52
C GLU A 6 22.73 21.23 7.99
N GLU A 7 21.75 21.57 8.82
CA GLU A 7 21.96 21.78 10.27
C GLU A 7 22.40 20.50 10.97
N PHE A 8 21.83 19.36 10.59
CA PHE A 8 22.18 18.05 11.14
C PHE A 8 23.64 17.69 10.83
N PHE A 9 24.03 17.75 9.55
CA PHE A 9 25.41 17.44 9.15
C PHE A 9 26.42 18.47 9.66
N THR A 10 26.04 19.74 9.78
CA THR A 10 26.89 20.77 10.40
C THR A 10 27.21 20.42 11.86
N LYS A 11 26.21 19.97 12.64
CA LYS A 11 26.44 19.52 14.02
C LYS A 11 27.28 18.25 14.09
N LEU A 12 27.07 17.33 13.15
CA LEU A 12 27.85 16.10 13.05
C LEU A 12 29.33 16.40 12.77
N HIS A 13 29.58 17.27 11.79
CA HIS A 13 30.92 17.72 11.44
C HIS A 13 31.61 18.46 12.60
N ASN A 14 30.89 19.34 13.31
CA ASN A 14 31.42 20.01 14.50
C ASN A 14 31.74 19.05 15.65
N LYS A 15 31.06 17.90 15.74
CA LYS A 15 31.29 16.89 16.78
C LYS A 15 32.52 16.03 16.49
N VAL A 16 32.71 15.66 15.22
CA VAL A 16 33.89 14.93 14.74
C VAL A 16 35.12 15.84 14.68
N GLY A 17 34.93 17.12 14.35
CA GLY A 17 35.99 18.11 14.24
C GLY A 17 36.78 17.96 12.94
N SER A 18 38.07 18.33 12.96
CA SER A 18 39.00 18.20 11.82
C SER A 18 39.73 16.85 11.80
N SER A 19 39.24 15.86 12.53
CA SER A 19 39.89 14.55 12.54
C SER A 19 39.71 13.87 11.18
N THR A 20 40.82 13.40 10.64
CA THR A 20 40.88 12.65 9.37
C THR A 20 41.24 11.19 9.65
N SER A 21 40.81 10.67 10.81
CA SER A 21 41.01 9.27 11.14
C SER A 21 40.07 8.41 10.31
N ASP A 22 40.50 7.21 9.94
CA ASP A 22 39.67 6.30 9.13
C ASP A 22 38.34 5.97 9.84
N GLU A 23 38.35 5.90 11.18
CA GLU A 23 37.16 5.65 12.01
C GLU A 23 36.14 6.81 11.92
N ASP A 24 36.62 8.06 11.97
CA ASP A 24 35.77 9.23 11.86
C ASP A 24 35.19 9.41 10.46
N ILE A 25 35.98 9.08 9.43
CA ILE A 25 35.54 9.10 8.04
C ILE A 25 34.45 8.05 7.83
N ALA A 26 34.66 6.82 8.31
CA ALA A 26 33.68 5.75 8.24
C ALA A 26 32.38 6.11 8.99
N PHE A 27 32.49 6.73 10.17
CA PHE A 27 31.33 7.19 10.93
C PHE A 27 30.50 8.24 10.18
N LEU A 28 31.16 9.21 9.53
CA LEU A 28 30.47 10.22 8.71
C LEU A 28 29.80 9.61 7.48
N GLU A 29 30.44 8.63 6.84
CA GLU A 29 29.88 7.87 5.72
C GLU A 29 28.61 7.13 6.15
N ASP A 30 28.69 6.29 7.19
CA ASP A 30 27.57 5.52 7.72
C ASP A 30 26.36 6.39 8.09
N MET A 31 26.62 7.53 8.75
CA MET A 31 25.59 8.49 9.12
C MET A 31 24.94 9.14 7.89
N THR A 32 25.74 9.49 6.89
CA THR A 32 25.27 10.13 5.65
C THR A 32 24.43 9.16 4.83
N ASP A 33 24.90 7.92 4.68
CA ASP A 33 24.20 6.87 3.95
C ASP A 33 22.88 6.51 4.62
N THR A 34 22.90 6.30 5.94
CA THR A 34 21.68 6.01 6.71
C THR A 34 20.66 7.14 6.60
N TYR A 35 21.10 8.40 6.74
CA TYR A 35 20.20 9.54 6.62
C TYR A 35 19.60 9.65 5.22
N ASN A 36 20.42 9.51 4.17
CA ASN A 36 19.94 9.55 2.79
C ASN A 36 18.97 8.40 2.47
N ASP A 37 19.22 7.20 3.00
CA ASP A 37 18.36 6.03 2.85
C ASP A 37 17.01 6.22 3.58
N LEU A 38 17.03 6.83 4.78
CA LEU A 38 15.80 7.20 5.48
C LEU A 38 15.02 8.30 4.74
N GLU A 39 15.70 9.32 4.22
CA GLU A 39 15.09 10.42 3.45
C GLU A 39 14.43 9.90 2.17
N LYS A 40 15.10 8.99 1.44
CA LYS A 40 14.54 8.32 0.26
C LYS A 40 13.28 7.53 0.61
N ARG A 41 13.35 6.70 1.65
CA ARG A 41 12.21 5.89 2.11
C ARG A 41 11.03 6.74 2.56
N SER A 42 11.29 7.83 3.29
CA SER A 42 10.24 8.76 3.73
C SER A 42 9.57 9.46 2.55
N ASN A 43 10.30 9.68 1.45
CA ASN A 43 9.78 10.24 0.21
C ASN A 43 9.20 9.16 -0.73
N GLY A 44 8.93 7.96 -0.21
CA GLY A 44 8.30 6.87 -0.93
C GLY A 44 9.24 6.06 -1.82
N ASP A 45 10.57 6.14 -1.63
CA ASP A 45 11.57 5.48 -2.50
C ASP A 45 11.41 5.84 -3.99
N GLY A 46 10.88 7.03 -4.29
CA GLY A 46 10.52 7.43 -5.65
C GLY A 46 9.25 6.75 -6.19
N VAL A 47 8.55 5.97 -5.38
CA VAL A 47 7.24 5.41 -5.67
C VAL A 47 6.16 6.42 -5.30
N ASN A 48 5.40 6.86 -6.31
CA ASN A 48 4.19 7.63 -6.10
C ASN A 48 3.07 6.71 -5.58
N TRP A 49 2.94 6.61 -4.26
CA TRP A 49 1.93 5.77 -3.60
C TRP A 49 0.50 6.17 -3.93
N GLU A 50 0.24 7.45 -4.17
CA GLU A 50 -1.06 7.95 -4.62
C GLU A 50 -1.40 7.37 -6.00
N GLN A 51 -0.46 7.44 -6.96
CA GLN A 51 -0.64 6.81 -8.27
C GLN A 51 -0.86 5.30 -8.16
N ARG A 52 -0.06 4.59 -7.35
CA ARG A 52 -0.21 3.15 -7.13
C ARG A 52 -1.60 2.79 -6.59
N TYR A 53 -2.11 3.59 -5.67
CA TYR A 53 -3.45 3.43 -5.14
C TYR A 53 -4.52 3.62 -6.22
N HIS A 54 -4.42 4.70 -7.02
CA HIS A 54 -5.37 4.97 -8.10
C HIS A 54 -5.38 3.87 -9.17
N GLU A 55 -4.22 3.40 -9.60
CA GLU A 55 -4.11 2.29 -10.57
C GLU A 55 -4.74 1.00 -10.02
N LEU A 56 -4.51 0.71 -8.73
CA LEU A 56 -5.12 -0.44 -8.08
C LEU A 56 -6.64 -0.29 -8.06
N ASP A 57 -7.16 0.82 -7.55
CA ASP A 57 -8.60 1.08 -7.47
C ASP A 57 -9.30 0.96 -8.84
N GLU A 58 -8.73 1.57 -9.89
CA GLU A 58 -9.25 1.45 -11.26
C GLU A 58 -9.22 0.01 -11.77
N SER A 59 -8.16 -0.76 -11.47
CA SER A 59 -8.10 -2.17 -11.85
C SER A 59 -9.19 -3.02 -11.16
N TRP A 60 -9.54 -2.69 -9.92
CA TRP A 60 -10.59 -3.37 -9.17
C TRP A 60 -11.98 -3.01 -9.67
N LYS A 61 -12.22 -1.72 -9.96
CA LYS A 61 -13.46 -1.25 -10.62
C LYS A 61 -13.64 -1.89 -11.99
N ALA A 62 -12.57 -2.01 -12.78
CA ALA A 62 -12.61 -2.68 -14.08
C ALA A 62 -12.96 -4.17 -13.94
N LYS A 63 -12.35 -4.87 -12.98
CA LYS A 63 -12.69 -6.28 -12.67
C LYS A 63 -14.14 -6.44 -12.24
N TYR A 64 -14.65 -5.54 -11.40
CA TYR A 64 -16.05 -5.54 -10.99
C TYR A 64 -16.97 -5.33 -12.20
N LYS A 65 -16.73 -4.27 -12.98
CA LYS A 65 -17.50 -3.97 -14.20
C LYS A 65 -17.52 -5.15 -15.16
N HIS A 66 -16.38 -5.80 -15.38
CA HIS A 66 -16.30 -6.98 -16.24
C HIS A 66 -17.16 -8.15 -15.74
N ARG A 67 -17.14 -8.43 -14.42
CA ARG A 67 -17.94 -9.52 -13.84
C ARG A 67 -19.45 -9.30 -13.99
N PHE A 68 -19.92 -8.07 -13.82
CA PHE A 68 -21.35 -7.77 -13.83
C PHE A 68 -21.90 -7.39 -15.21
N PHE A 69 -21.09 -6.77 -16.06
CA PHE A 69 -21.56 -6.23 -17.35
C PHE A 69 -20.96 -6.92 -18.57
N SER A 70 -19.94 -7.77 -18.43
CA SER A 70 -19.41 -8.58 -19.54
C SER A 70 -20.00 -10.00 -19.58
N GLY A 71 -20.87 -10.35 -18.63
CA GLY A 71 -21.64 -11.60 -18.59
C GLY A 71 -22.90 -11.62 -19.46
N SER A 72 -22.96 -10.84 -20.55
CA SER A 72 -24.10 -10.84 -21.48
C SER A 72 -24.21 -12.11 -22.34
N ASP A 73 -23.39 -13.13 -22.10
CA ASP A 73 -23.59 -14.46 -22.68
C ASP A 73 -24.38 -15.34 -21.71
N VAL A 74 -25.66 -14.99 -21.56
CA VAL A 74 -26.65 -15.61 -20.66
C VAL A 74 -27.01 -17.05 -21.09
N ASN A 75 -26.29 -17.65 -22.05
CA ASN A 75 -26.63 -18.94 -22.66
C ASN A 75 -25.52 -20.01 -22.66
N ASN A 76 -24.44 -19.86 -21.89
CA ASN A 76 -23.44 -20.93 -21.78
C ASN A 76 -23.66 -21.83 -20.53
N PRO A 77 -24.19 -23.06 -20.67
CA PRO A 77 -24.46 -23.96 -19.54
C PRO A 77 -23.18 -24.56 -18.92
N ASN A 78 -21.99 -24.25 -19.45
CA ASN A 78 -20.72 -24.79 -18.95
C ASN A 78 -19.98 -23.91 -17.94
N MET A 79 -20.54 -22.78 -17.49
CA MET A 79 -20.09 -22.16 -16.25
C MET A 79 -20.69 -22.88 -15.05
N ARG A 80 -20.27 -24.14 -14.85
CA ARG A 80 -20.52 -24.87 -13.61
C ARG A 80 -19.75 -24.19 -12.49
N MET A 81 -20.50 -23.36 -11.77
CA MET A 81 -20.44 -23.03 -10.35
C MET A 81 -19.29 -23.70 -9.57
N ALA A 82 -18.39 -22.88 -9.05
CA ALA A 82 -17.57 -23.23 -7.90
C ALA A 82 -18.14 -22.53 -6.66
N ASN A 83 -19.08 -23.23 -6.04
CA ASN A 83 -19.45 -23.22 -4.62
C ASN A 83 -19.56 -21.87 -3.90
N SER A 84 -20.80 -21.41 -3.74
CA SER A 84 -21.29 -21.04 -2.41
C SER A 84 -22.63 -21.74 -2.23
N ASP A 85 -22.72 -22.62 -1.24
CA ASP A 85 -23.98 -23.09 -0.70
C ASP A 85 -24.73 -21.87 -0.16
N ASP A 86 -25.54 -21.22 -0.98
CA ASP A 86 -26.47 -20.21 -0.49
C ASP A 86 -27.85 -20.51 -1.05
N ASN A 87 -28.76 -20.79 -0.13
CA ASN A 87 -30.13 -21.19 -0.37
C ASN A 87 -30.90 -20.01 -0.99
N GLY A 88 -30.83 -19.92 -2.32
CA GLY A 88 -31.90 -19.45 -3.19
C GLY A 88 -32.78 -18.31 -2.65
N LYS A 89 -32.18 -17.20 -2.24
CA LYS A 89 -32.87 -15.92 -2.17
C LYS A 89 -32.41 -15.05 -3.31
N ASP A 90 -33.37 -14.73 -4.17
CA ASP A 90 -33.28 -13.69 -5.19
C ASP A 90 -32.64 -12.42 -4.60
N ALA A 91 -31.62 -11.89 -5.28
CA ALA A 91 -30.90 -10.70 -4.82
C ALA A 91 -31.80 -9.47 -4.63
N GLU A 92 -33.03 -9.50 -5.18
CA GLU A 92 -34.07 -8.48 -5.03
C GLU A 92 -34.81 -8.55 -3.68
N SER A 93 -34.70 -9.64 -2.91
CA SER A 93 -35.39 -9.82 -1.63
C SER A 93 -34.49 -9.71 -0.39
N ILE A 94 -33.17 -9.56 -0.57
CA ILE A 94 -32.22 -9.41 0.54
C ILE A 94 -32.32 -7.99 1.10
N THR A 95 -32.73 -7.90 2.36
CA THR A 95 -32.77 -6.63 3.10
C THR A 95 -31.52 -6.46 3.95
N ILE A 96 -31.20 -5.21 4.34
CA ILE A 96 -30.03 -4.93 5.20
C ILE A 96 -30.07 -5.75 6.50
N SER A 97 -31.26 -6.05 7.02
CA SER A 97 -31.45 -6.88 8.21
C SER A 97 -31.00 -8.33 8.02
N ASP A 98 -31.05 -8.87 6.81
CA ASP A 98 -30.58 -10.23 6.49
C ASP A 98 -29.04 -10.34 6.50
N LEU A 99 -28.34 -9.20 6.37
CA LEU A 99 -26.86 -9.14 6.39
C LEU A 99 -26.28 -9.15 7.81
N PHE A 100 -27.14 -8.94 8.82
CA PHE A 100 -26.75 -8.90 10.23
C PHE A 100 -27.49 -9.97 11.05
N THR A 101 -27.72 -11.15 10.48
CA THR A 101 -28.21 -12.26 11.29
C THR A 101 -27.16 -12.62 12.34
N GLU A 102 -27.45 -12.27 13.59
CA GLU A 102 -26.65 -12.69 14.73
C GLU A 102 -26.59 -14.22 14.76
N VAL A 103 -25.39 -14.77 14.51
CA VAL A 103 -25.10 -16.16 14.84
C VAL A 103 -25.01 -16.24 16.36
N ASN A 104 -26.17 -16.32 17.01
CA ASN A 104 -26.21 -16.78 18.39
C ASN A 104 -25.93 -18.29 18.38
N LYS A 105 -25.01 -18.64 19.26
CA LYS A 105 -24.24 -19.88 19.35
C LYS A 105 -25.08 -21.14 19.53
#